data_AF-A0A3D5A6V1-F1
#
_entry.id   AF-A0A3D5A6V1-F1
#
_cell.length_a   1.000
_cell.length_b   1.000
_cell.length_c   1.000
_cell.angle_alpha   90.00
_cell.angle_beta   90.00
_cell.angle_gamma   90.00
#
_symmetry.space_group_name_H-M   'P 1'
#
loop_
_entity.id
_entity.type
_entity.pdbx_description
1 polymer ?
#
loop_
_entity_poly.entity_id
_entity_poly.type
_entity_poly.pdbx_seq_one_letter_code
_entity_poly.pdbx_strand_id
1 'polypeptide(L)'
;MIRKKSILAVLFLALSSYNVFAQETKNKNEDVKKMEWFEDAKLGIFIHWGIYSVKGISESWAFFNNYISHENYMKQLAGFTANQYQPEEWAKLIQESGAKYSVITTRHHDGVSLWDSKSNNAITTAKDAA
;
A
#
# COMPACT_ATOMS: atom_id res chain seq x y z
N MET A 1 15.16 53.12 32.90
CA MET A 1 15.19 53.13 31.43
C MET A 1 16.09 51.99 30.95
N ILE A 2 15.56 50.76 30.87
CA ILE A 2 16.35 49.60 30.43
C ILE A 2 16.72 49.81 28.97
N ARG A 3 18.02 49.91 28.67
CA ARG A 3 18.52 50.15 27.31
C ARG A 3 18.12 48.99 26.42
N LYS A 4 17.47 49.27 25.28
CA LYS A 4 17.02 48.30 24.26
C LYS A 4 18.07 47.21 23.91
N LYS A 5 19.36 47.56 24.00
CA LYS A 5 20.50 46.64 23.79
C LYS A 5 20.55 45.47 24.79
N SER A 6 20.17 45.70 26.06
CA SER A 6 20.15 44.67 27.10
C SER A 6 19.00 43.67 26.90
N ILE A 7 17.85 44.14 26.41
CA ILE A 7 16.71 43.27 26.07
C ILE A 7 17.05 42.36 24.89
N LEU A 8 17.73 42.91 23.87
CA LEU A 8 18.16 42.14 22.70
C LEU A 8 19.15 41.03 23.06
N ALA A 9 20.09 41.31 23.98
CA ALA A 9 21.06 40.34 24.47
C ALA A 9 20.40 39.20 25.26
N VAL A 10 19.41 39.49 26.10
CA VAL A 10 18.67 38.46 26.87
C VAL A 10 17.82 37.59 25.93
N LEU A 11 17.16 38.18 24.93
CA LEU A 11 16.43 37.43 23.90
C LEU A 11 17.34 36.51 23.10
N PHE A 12 18.54 36.97 22.74
CA PHE A 12 19.52 36.17 22.03
C PHE A 12 20.01 34.98 22.87
N LEU A 13 20.28 35.20 24.16
CA LEU A 13 20.67 34.13 25.10
C LEU A 13 19.54 33.12 25.37
N ALA A 14 18.28 33.56 25.39
CA ALA A 14 17.12 32.69 25.53
C ALA A 14 16.85 31.87 24.26
N LEU A 15 17.18 32.40 23.08
CA LEU A 15 17.06 31.70 21.80
C LEU A 15 18.20 30.71 21.55
N SER A 16 19.36 30.89 22.17
CA SER A 16 20.49 29.96 22.04
C SER A 16 20.45 28.77 23.01
N SER A 17 19.48 28.72 23.94
CA SER A 17 19.35 27.66 24.95
C SER A 17 18.41 26.51 24.55
N TYR A 18 17.89 26.50 23.32
CA TYR A 18 17.11 25.37 22.82
C TYR A 18 18.04 24.21 22.44
N ASN A 19 17.85 23.06 23.09
CA ASN A 19 18.47 21.80 22.67
C ASN A 19 17.87 21.37 21.33
N VAL A 20 18.69 21.33 20.28
CA VAL A 20 18.31 20.73 19.00
C VAL A 20 18.57 19.23 19.09
N PHE A 21 17.51 18.44 19.17
CA PHE A 21 17.62 16.99 19.05
C PHE A 21 17.77 16.65 17.57
N ALA A 22 18.95 16.14 17.18
CA ALA A 22 19.12 15.55 15.87
C ALA A 22 18.30 14.25 15.76
N GLN A 23 17.85 13.92 14.55
CA GLN A 23 17.18 12.67 14.29
C GLN A 23 18.17 11.52 14.47
N GLU A 24 17.84 10.51 15.28
CA GLU A 24 18.65 9.30 15.37
C GLU A 24 18.73 8.64 13.99
N THR A 25 19.96 8.42 13.53
CA THR A 25 20.18 7.63 12.32
C THR A 25 19.77 6.20 12.63
N LYS A 26 18.72 5.70 11.97
CA LYS A 26 18.36 4.28 12.03
C LYS A 26 19.61 3.42 11.79
N ASN A 27 19.77 2.40 12.63
CA ASN A 27 20.84 1.44 12.49
C ASN A 27 20.64 0.63 11.20
N LYS A 28 21.38 0.97 10.15
CA LYS A 28 21.30 0.27 8.85
C LYS A 28 21.51 -1.24 8.97
N ASN A 29 22.25 -1.71 9.98
CA ASN A 29 22.50 -3.14 10.17
C ASN A 29 21.24 -3.92 10.58
N GLU A 30 20.28 -3.28 11.26
CA GLU A 30 19.00 -3.91 11.61
C GLU A 30 18.09 -4.07 10.39
N ASP A 31 18.08 -3.07 9.50
CA ASP A 31 17.31 -3.14 8.25
C ASP A 31 17.85 -4.25 7.33
N VAL A 32 19.17 -4.41 7.24
CA VAL A 32 19.81 -5.50 6.48
C VAL A 32 19.41 -6.86 7.04
N LYS A 33 19.54 -7.08 8.35
CA LYS A 33 19.13 -8.33 8.99
C LYS A 33 17.65 -8.65 8.80
N LYS A 34 16.78 -7.63 8.83
CA LYS A 34 15.34 -7.81 8.60
C LYS A 34 15.01 -8.25 7.16
N MET A 35 15.85 -7.88 6.19
CA MET A 35 15.62 -8.18 4.77
C MET A 35 16.37 -9.41 4.26
N GLU A 36 17.21 -10.04 5.09
CA GLU A 36 17.96 -11.26 4.74
C GLU A 36 17.06 -12.38 4.19
N TRP A 37 15.90 -12.63 4.83
CA TRP A 37 14.95 -13.63 4.34
C TRP A 37 14.44 -13.34 2.92
N PHE A 38 14.26 -12.05 2.56
CA PHE A 38 13.75 -11.66 1.25
C PHE A 38 14.85 -11.78 0.19
N GLU A 39 16.09 -11.45 0.56
CA GLU A 39 17.25 -11.74 -0.26
C GLU A 39 17.37 -13.25 -0.52
N ASP A 40 17.22 -14.10 0.50
CA ASP A 40 17.29 -15.56 0.39
C ASP A 40 16.10 -16.19 -0.33
N ALA A 41 14.94 -15.54 -0.28
CA ALA A 41 13.71 -16.04 -0.87
C ALA A 41 13.82 -16.26 -2.39
N LYS A 42 14.52 -15.36 -3.09
CA LYS A 42 14.80 -15.30 -4.55
C LYS A 42 13.58 -15.31 -5.49
N LEU A 43 12.61 -16.18 -5.26
CA LEU A 43 11.42 -16.39 -6.06
C LEU A 43 10.16 -16.09 -5.25
N GLY A 44 9.29 -15.25 -5.82
CA GLY A 44 7.95 -15.02 -5.32
C GLY A 44 6.93 -14.93 -6.45
N ILE A 45 5.65 -15.09 -6.10
CA ILE A 45 4.53 -15.01 -7.03
C ILE A 45 3.76 -13.72 -6.82
N PHE A 46 3.46 -12.99 -7.89
CA PHE A 46 2.61 -11.79 -7.83
C PHE A 46 1.23 -12.11 -8.38
N ILE A 47 0.21 -11.96 -7.54
CA ILE A 47 -1.21 -12.14 -7.86
C ILE A 47 -1.85 -10.76 -8.12
N HIS A 48 -2.21 -10.52 -9.38
CA HIS A 48 -3.11 -9.44 -9.76
C HIS A 48 -4.53 -9.99 -9.83
N TRP A 49 -5.35 -9.62 -8.86
CA TRP A 49 -6.75 -10.01 -8.82
C TRP A 49 -7.64 -8.85 -8.36
N GLY A 50 -8.82 -8.74 -8.95
CA GLY A 50 -9.75 -7.63 -8.72
C GLY A 50 -10.90 -7.65 -9.72
N ILE A 51 -11.75 -6.63 -9.68
CA ILE A 51 -12.99 -6.58 -10.48
C ILE A 51 -12.73 -6.59 -11.99
N TYR A 52 -11.54 -6.16 -12.43
CA TYR A 52 -11.11 -6.27 -13.83
C TYR A 52 -11.14 -7.72 -14.37
N SER A 53 -10.96 -8.72 -13.49
CA SER A 53 -10.98 -10.14 -13.87
C SER A 53 -12.36 -10.63 -14.35
N VAL A 54 -13.45 -9.96 -13.98
CA VAL A 54 -14.83 -10.42 -14.27
C VAL A 54 -15.11 -10.53 -15.78
N LYS A 55 -14.59 -9.59 -16.58
CA LYS A 55 -14.71 -9.60 -18.05
C LYS A 55 -13.36 -9.52 -18.75
N GLY A 56 -12.28 -9.87 -18.06
CA GLY A 56 -10.91 -9.79 -18.61
C GLY A 56 -10.53 -8.38 -19.09
N ILE A 57 -10.93 -7.34 -18.36
CA ILE A 57 -10.52 -5.96 -18.64
C ILE A 57 -9.04 -5.80 -18.25
N SER A 58 -8.30 -4.93 -18.95
CA SER A 58 -6.95 -4.56 -18.54
C SER A 58 -6.90 -4.15 -17.06
N GLU A 59 -6.00 -4.78 -16.30
CA GLU A 59 -5.92 -4.67 -14.84
C GLU A 59 -5.60 -3.26 -14.33
N SER A 60 -4.84 -2.48 -15.10
CA SER A 60 -4.17 -1.27 -14.62
C SER A 60 -4.83 0.02 -15.07
N TRP A 61 -4.80 0.27 -16.37
CA TRP A 61 -5.01 1.62 -16.91
C TRP A 61 -6.15 1.66 -17.93
N ALA A 62 -7.14 0.76 -17.80
CA ALA A 62 -8.19 0.59 -18.80
C ALA A 62 -8.97 1.87 -19.11
N PHE A 63 -9.44 2.58 -18.09
CA PHE A 63 -10.17 3.84 -18.27
C PHE A 63 -9.25 5.05 -18.46
N PHE A 64 -8.01 5.01 -17.97
CA PHE A 64 -7.02 6.03 -18.27
C PHE A 64 -6.63 6.03 -19.76
N ASN A 65 -6.52 4.83 -20.36
CA ASN A 65 -6.23 4.64 -21.77
C ASN A 65 -7.49 4.72 -22.67
N ASN A 66 -8.65 5.13 -22.12
CA ASN A 66 -9.92 5.24 -22.83
C ASN A 66 -10.44 3.92 -23.48
N TYR A 67 -10.03 2.75 -22.99
CA TYR A 67 -10.57 1.47 -23.47
C TYR A 67 -11.99 1.21 -22.96
N ILE A 68 -12.35 1.81 -21.83
CA ILE A 68 -13.66 1.73 -21.20
C ILE A 68 -13.89 2.96 -20.32
N SER A 69 -15.12 3.44 -20.20
CA SER A 69 -15.42 4.51 -19.23
C SER A 69 -15.28 4.00 -17.80
N HIS A 70 -14.95 4.89 -16.87
CA HIS A 70 -14.92 4.56 -15.44
C HIS A 70 -16.26 3.94 -14.98
N GLU A 71 -17.40 4.53 -15.37
CA GLU A 71 -18.73 3.99 -15.05
C GLU A 71 -18.89 2.53 -15.49
N ASN A 72 -18.53 2.22 -16.74
CA ASN A 72 -18.66 0.86 -17.26
C ASN A 72 -17.63 -0.10 -16.64
N TYR A 73 -16.45 0.39 -16.25
CA TYR A 73 -15.48 -0.38 -15.48
C TYR A 73 -16.03 -0.78 -14.10
N MET A 74 -16.67 0.15 -13.40
CA MET A 74 -17.20 -0.10 -12.05
C MET A 74 -18.39 -1.06 -12.04
N LYS A 75 -19.12 -1.24 -13.15
CA LYS A 75 -20.18 -2.26 -13.29
C LYS A 75 -19.69 -3.69 -13.07
N GLN A 76 -18.37 -3.93 -13.11
CA GLN A 76 -17.77 -5.23 -12.84
C GLN A 76 -17.95 -5.68 -11.38
N LEU A 77 -18.13 -4.76 -10.43
CA LEU A 77 -18.42 -5.08 -9.02
C LEU A 77 -19.59 -6.08 -8.90
N ALA A 78 -20.65 -5.88 -9.69
CA ALA A 78 -21.83 -6.73 -9.68
C ALA A 78 -21.59 -8.16 -10.19
N GLY A 79 -20.43 -8.46 -10.78
CA GLY A 79 -20.04 -9.80 -11.22
C GLY A 79 -18.88 -10.40 -10.43
N PHE A 80 -18.28 -9.66 -9.50
CA PHE A 80 -17.15 -10.15 -8.70
C PHE A 80 -17.67 -10.86 -7.45
N THR A 81 -17.98 -12.15 -7.56
CA THR A 81 -18.53 -12.94 -6.44
C THR A 81 -17.47 -13.71 -5.65
N ALA A 82 -16.32 -13.99 -6.29
CA ALA A 82 -15.29 -14.88 -5.74
C ALA A 82 -15.83 -16.25 -5.26
N ASN A 83 -16.95 -16.74 -5.80
CA ASN A 83 -17.63 -17.95 -5.32
C ASN A 83 -16.84 -19.26 -5.47
N GLN A 84 -15.73 -19.25 -6.21
CA GLN A 84 -14.80 -20.37 -6.37
C GLN A 84 -13.40 -20.05 -5.80
N TYR A 85 -13.27 -18.96 -5.04
CA TYR A 85 -12.02 -18.57 -4.41
C TYR A 85 -11.66 -19.57 -3.29
N GLN A 86 -10.56 -20.28 -3.51
CA GLN A 86 -10.01 -21.30 -2.61
C GLN A 86 -8.55 -20.92 -2.29
N PRO A 87 -8.32 -20.01 -1.32
CA PRO A 87 -6.98 -19.50 -1.02
C PRO A 87 -5.99 -20.59 -0.57
N GLU A 88 -6.48 -21.66 0.04
CA GLU A 88 -5.67 -22.80 0.45
C GLU A 88 -5.04 -23.50 -0.75
N GLU A 89 -5.80 -23.67 -1.84
CA GLU A 89 -5.29 -24.24 -3.09
C GLU A 89 -4.26 -23.33 -3.75
N TRP A 90 -4.47 -22.01 -3.68
CA TRP A 90 -3.49 -21.05 -4.19
C TRP A 90 -2.19 -21.11 -3.38
N ALA A 91 -2.28 -21.13 -2.05
CA ALA A 91 -1.13 -21.24 -1.17
C ALA A 91 -0.34 -22.55 -1.41
N LYS A 92 -1.06 -23.66 -1.60
CA LYS A 92 -0.48 -24.96 -1.95
C LYS A 92 0.26 -24.89 -3.29
N LEU A 93 -0.37 -24.35 -4.34
CA LEU A 93 0.26 -24.21 -5.65
C LEU A 93 1.52 -23.33 -5.61
N ILE A 94 1.47 -22.21 -4.86
CA ILE A 94 2.62 -21.33 -4.66
C ILE A 94 3.75 -22.08 -3.96
N GLN A 95 3.45 -22.86 -2.92
CA GLN A 95 4.44 -23.68 -2.24
C GLN A 95 5.05 -24.73 -3.17
N GLU A 96 4.22 -25.44 -3.95
CA GLU A 96 4.65 -26.46 -4.93
C GLU A 96 5.53 -25.87 -6.04
N SER A 97 5.35 -24.59 -6.39
CA SER A 97 6.22 -23.88 -7.35
C SER A 97 7.64 -23.63 -6.83
N GLY A 98 7.88 -23.80 -5.53
CA GLY A 98 9.13 -23.48 -4.86
C GLY A 98 9.30 -22.01 -4.46
N ALA A 99 8.32 -21.15 -4.80
CA ALA A 99 8.29 -19.76 -4.37
C ALA A 99 8.28 -19.64 -2.83
N LYS A 100 8.96 -18.61 -2.32
CA LYS A 100 9.14 -18.37 -0.88
C LYS A 100 8.26 -17.23 -0.34
N TYR A 101 7.65 -16.46 -1.23
CA TYR A 101 6.68 -15.43 -0.86
C TYR A 101 5.66 -15.21 -1.97
N SER A 102 4.57 -14.54 -1.63
CA SER A 102 3.57 -14.06 -2.57
C SER A 102 3.21 -12.62 -2.26
N VAL A 103 2.85 -11.87 -3.30
CA VAL A 103 2.31 -10.52 -3.20
C VAL A 103 0.97 -10.51 -3.89
N ILE A 104 -0.07 -10.05 -3.21
CA ILE A 104 -1.40 -9.88 -3.79
C ILE A 104 -1.76 -8.40 -3.86
N THR A 105 -2.39 -8.00 -4.95
CA THR A 105 -2.95 -6.64 -5.09
C THR A 105 -4.07 -6.43 -4.09
N THR A 106 -3.78 -5.81 -2.95
CA THR A 106 -4.82 -5.48 -1.95
C THR A 106 -5.79 -4.45 -2.51
N ARG A 107 -5.27 -3.47 -3.25
CA ARG A 107 -5.99 -2.45 -4.01
C ARG A 107 -5.16 -2.10 -5.23
N HIS A 108 -5.79 -1.99 -6.39
CA HIS A 108 -5.11 -1.62 -7.63
C HIS A 108 -5.37 -0.15 -8.00
N HIS A 109 -4.98 0.27 -9.21
CA HIS A 109 -5.19 1.64 -9.69
C HIS A 109 -6.67 2.02 -9.85
N ASP A 110 -7.57 1.04 -9.92
CA ASP A 110 -9.02 1.25 -9.90
C ASP A 110 -9.56 1.75 -8.54
N GLY A 111 -8.76 1.65 -7.48
CA GLY A 111 -9.12 2.08 -6.13
C GLY A 111 -9.99 1.10 -5.36
N VAL A 112 -10.34 -0.06 -5.92
CA VAL A 112 -11.20 -1.06 -5.26
C VAL A 112 -10.37 -1.92 -4.31
N SER A 113 -10.78 -1.98 -3.05
CA SER A 113 -10.12 -2.81 -2.04
C SER A 113 -10.61 -4.26 -2.04
N LEU A 114 -9.68 -5.21 -2.02
CA LEU A 114 -9.93 -6.64 -1.76
C LEU A 114 -10.20 -6.95 -0.27
N TRP A 115 -10.25 -5.93 0.59
CA TRP A 115 -10.54 -6.06 2.01
C TRP A 115 -11.60 -5.04 2.45
N ASP A 116 -12.23 -5.28 3.60
CA ASP A 116 -13.19 -4.37 4.24
C ASP A 116 -12.48 -3.15 4.85
N SER A 117 -12.06 -2.23 3.98
CA SER A 117 -11.48 -0.95 4.37
C SER A 117 -12.47 -0.11 5.17
N LYS A 118 -11.97 0.53 6.23
CA LYS A 118 -12.71 1.47 7.09
C LYS A 118 -12.47 2.94 6.74
N SER A 119 -11.73 3.19 5.66
CA SER A 119 -11.55 4.55 5.16
C SER A 119 -12.87 5.10 4.63
N ASN A 120 -13.07 6.41 4.81
CA ASN A 120 -14.26 7.09 4.31
C ASN A 120 -14.34 6.94 2.78
N ASN A 121 -15.54 6.63 2.27
CA ASN A 121 -15.83 6.44 0.84
C ASN A 121 -15.03 5.30 0.16
N ALA A 122 -14.51 4.34 0.92
CA ALA A 122 -13.84 3.20 0.33
C ALA A 122 -14.83 2.29 -0.42
N ILE A 123 -14.54 2.00 -1.69
CA ILE A 123 -15.20 0.94 -2.45
C ILE A 123 -14.43 -0.36 -2.19
N THR A 124 -15.17 -1.39 -1.78
CA THR A 124 -14.60 -2.65 -1.30
C THR A 124 -15.36 -3.84 -1.91
N THR A 125 -14.63 -4.90 -2.22
CA THR A 125 -15.25 -6.17 -2.62
C THR A 125 -16.09 -6.79 -1.51
N ALA A 126 -15.78 -6.53 -0.25
CA ALA A 126 -16.52 -7.07 0.90
C ALA A 126 -17.93 -6.46 1.08
N LYS A 127 -18.21 -5.28 0.51
CA LYS A 127 -19.50 -4.56 0.67
C LYS A 127 -20.19 -4.25 -0.65
N ASP A 128 -19.42 -3.93 -1.67
CA ASP A 128 -19.93 -3.32 -2.90
C ASP A 128 -19.94 -4.32 -4.07
N ALA A 129 -19.31 -5.49 -3.91
CA ALA A 129 -19.36 -6.56 -4.90
C ALA A 129 -20.49 -7.56 -4.59
N ALA A 130 -20.81 -8.39 -5.59
CA ALA A 130 -21.98 -9.29 -5.60
C ALA A 130 -21.88 -10.50 -4.67
#